data_AF-Q7WVC0-F1
#
_entry.id   AF-Q7WVC0-F1
#
_cell.length_a   1.000
_cell.length_b   1.000
_cell.length_c   1.000
_cell.angle_alpha   90.00
_cell.angle_beta   90.00
_cell.angle_gamma   90.00
#
_symmetry.space_group_name_H-M   'P 1'
#
loop_
_entity.id
_entity.type
_entity.pdbx_description
1 polymer ?
#
loop_
_entity_poly.entity_id
_entity_poly.type
_entity_poly.pdbx_seq_one_letter_code
_entity_poly.pdbx_strand_id
1 'polypeptide(L)'
;MEPEKVVRRTGLHPVSSRYQFGPAGGGSVKHQNERDPGQTGGVLREGKTGKRRTIHLGNIYDELNAYIGTLNGTEWLFPSRKGQKPITRVQAYRQLNKAAQMVDMPDGIGTHTLRKTFGYWHYKQFLDIAELQNILNHAHPQITLRYIGITDEQIESNLKVFRL
;
A
#
# COMPACT_ATOMS: atom_id res chain seq x y z
N MET A 1 27.01 -35.93 -0.52
CA MET A 1 26.77 -35.66 0.90
C MET A 1 25.85 -34.47 0.97
N GLU A 2 24.56 -34.75 1.03
CA GLU A 2 23.49 -33.80 1.35
C GLU A 2 23.51 -33.54 2.87
N PRO A 3 23.28 -32.31 3.36
CA PRO A 3 22.88 -32.12 4.73
C PRO A 3 21.34 -32.17 4.84
N GLU A 4 20.87 -33.13 5.63
CA GLU A 4 19.47 -33.42 5.93
C GLU A 4 18.71 -32.27 6.58
N LYS A 5 17.43 -32.19 6.20
CA LYS A 5 16.34 -31.49 6.86
C LYS A 5 16.12 -32.00 8.29
N VAL A 6 16.00 -31.10 9.27
CA VAL A 6 14.96 -31.17 10.32
C VAL A 6 14.73 -29.75 10.86
N VAL A 7 13.49 -29.25 10.82
CA VAL A 7 12.73 -28.72 11.98
C VAL A 7 11.34 -28.21 11.53
N ARG A 8 10.36 -29.06 11.85
CA ARG A 8 9.04 -28.79 12.45
C ARG A 8 7.93 -28.06 11.65
N ARG A 9 6.97 -28.92 11.27
CA ARG A 9 5.52 -28.69 11.11
C ARG A 9 4.96 -27.52 11.95
N THR A 10 4.55 -26.46 11.28
CA THR A 10 3.34 -25.69 11.62
C THR A 10 2.42 -25.75 10.41
N GLY A 11 1.32 -26.49 10.54
CA GLY A 11 0.35 -26.72 9.46
C GLY A 11 -0.57 -25.51 9.22
N LEU A 12 0.00 -24.37 8.85
CA LEU A 12 -0.75 -23.23 8.34
C LEU A 12 -0.27 -22.97 6.90
N HIS A 13 -0.95 -23.59 5.94
CA HIS A 13 -0.82 -23.18 4.55
C HIS A 13 -1.38 -21.76 4.41
N PRO A 14 -0.64 -20.80 3.83
CA PRO A 14 -1.13 -19.44 3.67
C PRO A 14 -2.36 -19.43 2.74
N VAL A 15 -3.50 -18.97 3.27
CA VAL A 15 -4.73 -18.71 2.52
C VAL A 15 -4.53 -17.42 1.71
N SER A 16 -4.28 -17.54 0.41
CA SER A 16 -4.23 -16.37 -0.48
C SER A 16 -5.58 -15.64 -0.45
N SER A 17 -5.54 -14.32 -0.28
CA SER A 17 -6.71 -13.46 -0.32
C SER A 17 -6.69 -12.62 -1.60
N ARG A 18 -7.69 -12.79 -2.47
CA ARG A 18 -7.85 -11.96 -3.67
C ARG A 18 -8.68 -10.72 -3.32
N TYR A 19 -8.09 -9.54 -3.47
CA TYR A 19 -8.79 -8.28 -3.21
C TYR A 19 -9.33 -7.71 -4.53
N GLN A 20 -10.65 -7.59 -4.65
CA GLN A 20 -11.29 -6.93 -5.79
C GLN A 20 -11.86 -5.57 -5.38
N PHE A 21 -11.58 -4.52 -6.13
CA PHE A 21 -12.10 -3.19 -5.83
C PHE A 21 -13.40 -2.94 -6.60
N GLY A 22 -14.37 -2.30 -5.95
CA GLY A 22 -15.69 -2.01 -6.53
C GLY A 22 -15.62 -1.10 -7.78
N PRO A 23 -16.72 -0.98 -8.54
CA PRO A 23 -16.73 -0.21 -9.79
C PRO A 23 -16.40 1.27 -9.57
N ALA A 24 -15.89 1.88 -10.66
CA ALA A 24 -15.23 3.17 -10.72
C ALA A 24 -15.92 4.28 -9.91
N GLY A 25 -15.24 4.78 -8.86
CA GLY A 25 -15.64 5.98 -8.14
C GLY A 25 -15.44 5.91 -6.63
N GLY A 26 -15.60 4.73 -6.01
CA GLY A 26 -15.29 4.50 -4.60
C GLY A 26 -14.01 3.66 -4.50
N GLY A 27 -12.97 4.14 -3.83
CA GLY A 27 -11.72 3.38 -3.62
C GLY A 27 -11.87 2.22 -2.64
N SER A 28 -12.98 1.50 -2.72
CA SER A 28 -13.45 0.54 -1.74
C SER A 28 -13.03 -0.87 -2.14
N VAL A 29 -12.44 -1.58 -1.19
CA VAL A 29 -11.89 -2.92 -1.39
C VAL A 29 -12.93 -3.95 -0.93
N LYS A 30 -13.28 -4.88 -1.80
CA LYS A 30 -13.96 -6.13 -1.43
C LYS A 30 -12.91 -7.20 -1.20
N HIS A 31 -13.16 -8.06 -0.22
CA HIS A 31 -12.36 -9.26 0.00
C HIS A 31 -13.06 -10.43 -0.69
N GLN A 32 -12.32 -11.23 -1.47
CA GLN A 32 -12.79 -12.50 -2.01
C GLN A 32 -11.87 -13.62 -1.54
N ASN A 33 -12.47 -14.65 -0.95
CA ASN A 33 -11.80 -15.91 -0.66
C ASN A 33 -11.78 -16.76 -1.92
N GLU A 34 -10.68 -16.72 -2.68
CA GLU A 34 -10.40 -17.72 -3.72
C GLU A 34 -9.12 -18.48 -3.38
N ARG A 35 -9.19 -19.81 -3.41
CA ARG A 35 -8.10 -20.71 -3.08
C ARG A 35 -7.12 -20.79 -4.26
N ASP A 36 -6.05 -20.01 -4.22
CA ASP A 36 -4.89 -20.21 -5.09
C ASP A 36 -3.61 -20.31 -4.23
N PRO A 37 -3.12 -21.52 -3.96
CA PRO A 37 -1.99 -21.74 -3.06
C PRO A 37 -0.69 -21.25 -3.71
N GLY A 38 -0.25 -20.04 -3.35
CA GLY A 38 1.07 -19.51 -3.75
C GLY A 38 1.16 -18.00 -3.97
N GLN A 39 0.06 -17.25 -4.00
CA GLN A 39 0.08 -15.79 -4.23
C GLN A 39 -0.16 -14.99 -2.94
N THR A 40 0.83 -14.21 -2.51
CA THR A 40 0.73 -13.19 -1.43
C THR A 40 0.43 -11.78 -1.97
N GLY A 41 -0.02 -11.68 -3.23
CA GLY A 41 -0.29 -10.43 -3.94
C GLY A 41 -1.73 -10.33 -4.42
N GLY A 42 -2.25 -9.10 -4.46
CA GLY A 42 -3.56 -8.78 -5.05
C GLY A 42 -3.40 -7.92 -6.30
N VAL A 43 -4.27 -8.14 -7.31
CA VAL A 43 -4.33 -7.28 -8.50
C VAL A 43 -5.34 -6.16 -8.25
N LEU A 44 -4.86 -4.92 -8.20
CA LEU A 44 -5.70 -3.72 -8.10
C LEU A 44 -5.96 -3.15 -9.50
N ARG A 45 -7.21 -2.76 -9.77
CA ARG A 45 -7.55 -1.97 -10.95
C ARG A 45 -7.94 -0.55 -10.52
N GLU A 46 -7.30 0.46 -11.11
CA GLU A 46 -7.60 1.85 -10.82
C GLU A 46 -8.96 2.25 -11.39
N GLY A 47 -9.80 2.86 -10.55
CA GLY A 47 -11.15 3.25 -10.97
C GLY A 47 -11.20 4.34 -12.05
N LYS A 48 -10.25 5.30 -12.05
CA LYS A 48 -10.27 6.44 -12.99
C LYS A 48 -9.65 6.12 -14.35
N THR A 49 -8.55 5.37 -14.34
CA THR A 49 -7.72 5.13 -15.54
C THR A 49 -7.95 3.73 -16.12
N GLY A 50 -8.58 2.83 -15.36
CA GLY A 50 -8.71 1.43 -15.72
C GLY A 50 -7.40 0.64 -15.68
N LYS A 51 -6.27 1.28 -15.37
CA LYS A 51 -4.94 0.66 -15.33
C LYS A 51 -4.90 -0.40 -14.23
N ARG A 52 -4.30 -1.55 -14.54
CA ARG A 52 -4.03 -2.61 -13.57
C ARG A 52 -2.69 -2.34 -12.89
N ARG A 53 -2.63 -2.62 -11.61
CA ARG A 53 -1.39 -2.63 -10.82
C ARG A 53 -1.42 -3.84 -9.89
N THR A 54 -0.31 -4.54 -9.77
CA THR A 54 -0.16 -5.59 -8.78
C THR A 54 0.34 -4.97 -7.48
N ILE A 55 -0.21 -5.40 -6.34
CA ILE A 55 0.26 -4.99 -5.02
C ILE A 55 0.70 -6.25 -4.29
N HIS A 56 1.94 -6.23 -3.79
CA HIS A 56 2.47 -7.26 -2.92
C HIS A 56 2.17 -6.85 -1.47
N LEU A 57 1.46 -7.70 -0.74
CA LEU A 57 1.05 -7.46 0.66
C LEU A 57 1.68 -8.48 1.61
N GLY A 58 2.72 -9.19 1.15
CA GLY A 58 3.36 -10.26 1.93
C GLY A 58 3.92 -9.78 3.27
N ASN A 59 4.33 -8.52 3.36
CA ASN A 59 4.86 -7.92 4.59
C ASN A 59 3.80 -7.48 5.61
N ILE A 60 2.52 -7.52 5.26
CA ILE A 60 1.41 -7.20 6.17
C ILE A 60 0.35 -8.32 6.19
N TYR A 61 0.72 -9.49 5.66
CA TYR A 61 -0.22 -10.56 5.37
C TYR A 61 -0.87 -11.10 6.64
N ASP A 62 -0.09 -11.30 7.69
CA ASP A 62 -0.58 -11.84 8.96
C ASP A 62 -1.50 -10.82 9.67
N GLU A 63 -1.12 -9.53 9.71
CA GLU A 63 -1.92 -8.46 10.28
C GLU A 63 -3.23 -8.27 9.51
N LEU A 64 -3.17 -8.37 8.18
CA LEU A 64 -4.34 -8.24 7.32
C LEU A 64 -5.29 -9.41 7.52
N ASN A 65 -4.80 -10.64 7.64
CA ASN A 65 -5.65 -11.80 7.93
C ASN A 65 -6.21 -11.79 9.34
N ALA A 66 -5.42 -11.37 10.33
CA ALA A 66 -5.91 -11.18 11.68
C ALA A 66 -7.06 -10.15 11.70
N TYR A 67 -6.92 -9.05 10.97
CA TYR A 67 -7.99 -8.07 10.79
C TYR A 67 -9.21 -8.66 10.07
N ILE A 68 -9.03 -9.35 8.95
CA ILE A 68 -10.13 -9.99 8.20
C ILE A 68 -10.88 -10.99 9.07
N GLY A 69 -10.20 -11.74 9.93
CA GLY A 69 -10.82 -12.65 10.89
C GLY A 69 -11.75 -11.97 11.89
N THR A 70 -11.63 -10.65 12.09
CA THR A 70 -12.56 -9.86 12.92
C THR A 70 -13.81 -9.41 12.16
N LEU A 71 -13.84 -9.55 10.83
CA LEU A 71 -14.94 -9.08 9.98
C LEU A 71 -16.03 -10.14 9.88
N ASN A 72 -17.18 -9.90 10.49
CA ASN A 72 -18.34 -10.79 10.41
C ASN A 72 -19.42 -10.21 9.49
N GLY A 73 -19.83 -10.97 8.48
CA GLY A 73 -21.01 -10.69 7.66
C GLY A 73 -20.90 -9.47 6.72
N THR A 74 -19.68 -9.08 6.34
CA THR A 74 -19.46 -7.96 5.41
C THR A 74 -18.67 -8.39 4.18
N GLU A 75 -19.01 -7.81 3.02
CA GLU A 75 -18.27 -7.98 1.77
C GLU A 75 -17.07 -7.01 1.64
N TRP A 76 -17.00 -5.98 2.50
CA TRP A 76 -16.05 -4.89 2.39
C TRP A 76 -14.87 -5.10 3.34
N LEU A 77 -13.64 -4.93 2.85
CA LEU A 77 -12.44 -5.02 3.68
C LEU A 77 -12.43 -3.95 4.77
N PHE A 78 -12.91 -2.74 4.46
CA PHE A 78 -13.06 -1.65 5.41
C PHE A 78 -14.53 -1.24 5.49
N PRO A 79 -15.35 -1.94 6.28
CA PRO A 79 -16.78 -1.67 6.38
C PRO A 79 -17.06 -0.37 7.15
N SER A 80 -18.09 0.35 6.72
CA SER A 80 -18.68 1.46 7.49
C SER A 80 -19.39 0.91 8.73
N ARG A 81 -19.35 1.66 9.83
CA ARG A 81 -20.19 1.38 11.01
C ARG A 81 -21.68 1.61 10.76
N LYS A 82 -22.02 2.34 9.70
CA LYS A 82 -23.39 2.65 9.29
C LYS A 82 -23.74 1.92 8.00
N GLY A 83 -24.71 1.01 8.08
CA GLY A 83 -25.25 0.27 6.94
C GLY A 83 -24.26 -0.74 6.33
N GLN A 84 -24.65 -1.33 5.20
CA GLN A 84 -23.87 -2.33 4.47
C GLN A 84 -23.03 -1.69 3.35
N LYS A 85 -22.20 -0.72 3.72
CA LYS A 85 -21.39 0.09 2.77
C LYS A 85 -19.93 0.14 3.23
N PRO A 86 -18.97 0.38 2.33
CA PRO A 86 -17.58 0.62 2.72
C PRO A 86 -17.44 2.00 3.38
N ILE A 87 -16.33 2.22 4.09
CA ILE A 87 -15.99 3.57 4.57
C ILE A 87 -15.84 4.55 3.40
N THR A 88 -16.22 5.80 3.62
CA THR A 88 -15.99 6.87 2.64
C THR A 88 -14.53 7.32 2.66
N ARG A 89 -14.08 7.98 1.59
CA ARG A 89 -12.74 8.60 1.54
C ARG A 89 -12.54 9.61 2.67
N VAL A 90 -13.58 10.38 2.98
CA VAL A 90 -13.57 11.36 4.09
C VAL A 90 -13.38 10.64 5.42
N GLN A 91 -14.04 9.48 5.61
CA GLN A 91 -13.86 8.71 6.83
C GLN A 91 -12.46 8.11 6.93
N ALA A 92 -11.89 7.60 5.84
CA ALA A 92 -10.50 7.15 5.82
C ALA A 92 -9.53 8.28 6.21
N TYR A 93 -9.70 9.47 5.62
CA TYR A 93 -8.91 10.67 5.95
C TYR A 93 -9.03 11.06 7.44
N ARG A 94 -10.23 11.00 8.02
CA ARG A 94 -10.45 11.28 9.45
C ARG A 94 -9.76 10.28 10.36
N GLN A 95 -9.81 8.98 10.05
CA GLN A 95 -9.12 7.97 10.84
C GLN A 95 -7.60 8.11 10.78
N LEU A 96 -7.08 8.43 9.59
CA LEU A 96 -5.67 8.74 9.39
C LEU A 96 -5.21 9.95 10.22
N ASN A 97 -5.95 11.06 10.19
CA ASN A 97 -5.60 12.24 10.98
C ASN A 97 -5.79 12.02 12.49
N LYS A 98 -6.77 11.21 12.90
CA LYS A 98 -6.89 10.79 14.30
C LYS A 98 -5.65 10.01 14.74
N ALA A 99 -5.15 9.09 13.92
CA ALA A 99 -3.92 8.37 14.21
C ALA A 99 -2.70 9.31 14.27
N ALA A 100 -2.62 10.30 13.37
CA ALA A 100 -1.56 11.32 13.39
C ALA A 100 -1.57 12.15 14.69
N GLN A 101 -2.76 12.54 15.18
CA GLN A 101 -2.90 13.26 16.46
C GLN A 101 -2.48 12.40 17.66
N MET A 102 -2.74 11.09 17.62
CA MET A 102 -2.33 10.17 18.69
C MET A 102 -0.81 9.98 18.79
N VAL A 103 -0.06 10.38 17.76
CA VAL A 103 1.41 10.28 17.71
C VAL A 103 2.07 11.68 17.62
N ASP A 104 1.38 12.71 18.11
CA ASP A 104 1.87 14.09 18.20
C ASP A 104 2.37 14.67 16.87
N MET A 105 1.65 14.36 15.77
CA MET A 105 1.85 15.00 14.46
C MET A 105 0.76 16.05 14.23
N PRO A 106 0.92 17.29 14.75
CA PRO A 106 -0.14 18.29 14.81
C PRO A 106 -0.58 18.80 13.43
N ASP A 107 0.33 18.78 12.46
CA ASP A 107 0.04 19.19 11.08
C ASP A 107 -0.83 18.16 10.32
N GLY A 108 -1.01 16.97 10.90
CA GLY A 108 -1.81 15.90 10.35
C GLY A 108 -1.18 15.22 9.13
N ILE A 109 -1.95 14.35 8.49
CA ILE A 109 -1.53 13.67 7.26
C ILE A 109 -2.51 13.95 6.12
N GLY A 110 -1.96 14.49 5.04
CA GLY A 110 -2.66 14.71 3.79
C GLY A 110 -2.95 13.41 3.04
N THR A 111 -3.86 13.48 2.06
CA THR A 111 -4.29 12.34 1.24
C THR A 111 -3.15 11.65 0.49
N HIS A 112 -2.06 12.38 0.23
CA HIS A 112 -0.90 11.88 -0.50
C HIS A 112 0.31 11.59 0.40
N THR A 113 0.28 11.98 1.68
CA THR A 113 1.46 11.93 2.56
C THR A 113 2.04 10.53 2.64
N LEU A 114 1.24 9.52 3.00
CA LEU A 114 1.72 8.13 3.12
C LEU A 114 2.30 7.60 1.81
N ARG A 115 1.70 7.93 0.66
CA ARG A 115 2.19 7.47 -0.65
C ARG A 115 3.51 8.15 -1.04
N LYS A 116 3.66 9.44 -0.72
CA LYS A 116 4.92 10.18 -0.91
C LYS A 116 6.01 9.62 0.00
N THR A 117 5.71 9.39 1.28
CA THR A 117 6.63 8.81 2.26
C THR A 117 7.11 7.42 1.81
N PHE A 118 6.19 6.54 1.38
CA PHE A 118 6.57 5.25 0.80
C PHE A 118 7.51 5.43 -0.40
N GLY A 119 7.15 6.27 -1.37
CA GLY A 119 7.96 6.46 -2.56
C GLY A 119 9.34 7.07 -2.26
N TYR A 120 9.42 8.00 -1.32
CA TYR A 120 10.68 8.60 -0.86
C TYR A 120 11.63 7.52 -0.31
N TRP A 121 11.17 6.74 0.67
CA TRP A 121 12.00 5.72 1.30
C TRP A 121 12.35 4.58 0.36
N HIS A 122 11.41 4.15 -0.48
CA HIS A 122 11.68 3.17 -1.53
C HIS A 122 12.79 3.65 -2.47
N TYR A 123 12.71 4.89 -2.96
CA TYR A 123 13.74 5.43 -3.83
C TYR A 123 15.09 5.56 -3.11
N LYS A 124 15.12 6.05 -1.88
CA LYS A 124 16.37 6.16 -1.10
C LYS A 124 17.04 4.81 -0.86
N GLN A 125 16.26 3.74 -0.72
CA GLN A 125 16.77 2.39 -0.47
C GLN A 125 17.30 1.71 -1.74
N PHE A 126 16.57 1.79 -2.85
CA PHE A 126 16.88 1.01 -4.06
C PHE A 126 17.47 1.83 -5.21
N LEU A 127 17.32 3.15 -5.18
CA LEU A 127 17.74 4.09 -6.23
C LEU A 127 17.19 3.80 -7.63
N ASP A 128 16.20 2.92 -7.77
CA ASP A 128 15.53 2.60 -9.02
C ASP A 128 14.25 3.43 -9.20
N ILE A 129 14.33 4.46 -10.04
CA ILE A 129 13.19 5.33 -10.34
C ILE A 129 12.20 4.70 -11.32
N ALA A 130 12.65 3.80 -12.20
CA ALA A 130 11.80 3.16 -13.19
C ALA A 130 10.89 2.14 -12.53
N GLU A 131 11.44 1.34 -11.60
CA GLU A 131 10.67 0.46 -10.74
C GLU A 131 9.64 1.26 -9.93
N LEU A 132 10.07 2.33 -9.25
CA LEU A 132 9.16 3.13 -8.44
C LEU A 132 8.08 3.82 -9.28
N GLN A 133 8.39 4.26 -10.50
CA GLN A 133 7.40 4.79 -11.45
C GLN A 133 6.33 3.74 -11.75
N ASN A 134 6.71 2.48 -11.98
CA ASN A 134 5.78 1.39 -12.23
C ASN A 134 4.91 1.11 -11.00
N ILE A 135 5.51 1.06 -9.80
CA ILE A 135 4.78 0.87 -8.53
C ILE A 135 3.76 1.98 -8.30
N LEU A 136 4.15 3.23 -8.54
CA LEU A 136 3.29 4.41 -8.38
C LEU A 136 2.41 4.68 -9.61
N ASN A 137 2.52 3.88 -10.67
CA ASN A 137 1.77 4.00 -11.92
C ASN A 137 1.82 5.41 -12.54
N HIS A 138 2.98 6.07 -12.44
CA HIS A 138 3.19 7.37 -13.05
C HIS A 138 3.57 7.24 -14.53
N ALA A 139 3.23 8.24 -15.33
CA ALA A 139 3.49 8.22 -16.77
C ALA A 139 4.98 8.39 -17.11
N HIS A 140 5.76 9.04 -16.24
CA HIS A 140 7.16 9.36 -16.49
C HIS A 140 7.97 9.40 -15.18
N PRO A 141 9.26 9.02 -15.17
CA PRO A 141 10.12 9.03 -13.97
C PRO A 141 10.18 10.40 -13.29
N GLN A 142 10.22 11.47 -14.08
CA GLN A 142 10.26 12.85 -13.56
C GLN A 142 9.04 13.21 -12.71
N ILE A 143 7.86 12.65 -13.04
CA ILE A 143 6.65 12.83 -12.22
C ILE A 143 6.85 12.19 -10.86
N THR A 144 7.48 11.01 -10.82
CA THR A 144 7.81 10.31 -9.58
C THR A 144 8.80 11.11 -8.73
N LEU A 145 9.92 11.57 -9.29
CA LEU A 145 10.93 12.35 -8.55
C LEU A 145 10.34 13.61 -7.92
N ARG A 146 9.54 14.37 -8.68
CA ARG A 146 8.82 15.54 -8.17
C ARG A 146 7.80 15.16 -7.09
N TYR A 147 7.07 14.05 -7.30
CA TYR A 147 6.04 13.59 -6.36
C TYR A 147 6.62 13.25 -4.98
N ILE A 148 7.80 12.63 -4.95
CA ILE A 148 8.48 12.21 -3.71
C ILE A 148 9.43 13.27 -3.13
N GLY A 149 9.61 14.41 -3.81
CA GLY A 149 10.42 15.53 -3.30
C GLY A 149 11.94 15.38 -3.45
N ILE A 150 12.42 14.35 -4.14
CA ILE A 150 13.86 14.10 -4.33
C ILE A 150 14.53 15.19 -5.17
N THR A 151 13.81 15.73 -6.17
CA THR A 151 14.38 16.78 -7.04
C THR A 151 14.83 18.00 -6.24
N ASP A 152 14.02 18.43 -5.27
CA ASP A 152 14.33 19.62 -4.47
C ASP A 152 15.48 19.34 -3.48
N GLU A 153 15.43 18.19 -2.78
CA GLU A 153 16.50 17.76 -1.85
C GLU A 153 17.86 17.67 -2.57
N GLN A 154 17.89 17.08 -3.76
CA GLN A 154 19.13 16.84 -4.49
C GLN A 154 19.72 18.12 -5.08
N ILE A 155 18.87 19.04 -5.58
CA ILE A 155 19.32 20.37 -6.00
C ILE A 155 19.94 21.11 -4.81
N GLU A 156 19.24 21.15 -3.67
CA GLU A 156 19.72 21.83 -2.47
C GLU A 156 21.06 21.24 -1.98
N SER A 157 21.16 19.91 -1.93
CA SER A 157 22.38 19.22 -1.51
C SER A 157 23.56 19.53 -2.42
N ASN A 158 23.37 19.45 -3.74
CA ASN A 158 24.43 19.70 -4.72
C ASN A 158 24.93 21.14 -4.65
N LEU A 159 24.02 22.12 -4.55
CA LEU A 159 24.38 23.54 -4.47
C LEU A 159 25.17 23.90 -3.20
N LYS A 160 24.96 23.19 -2.09
CA LYS A 160 25.71 23.42 -0.83
C LYS A 160 27.18 23.02 -0.94
N VAL A 161 27.50 22.00 -1.73
CA VAL A 161 28.85 21.40 -1.79
C VAL A 161 29.66 21.90 -3.00
N PHE A 162 28.99 22.40 -4.03
CA PHE A 162 29.63 22.85 -5.27
C PHE A 162 30.63 24.02 -5.05
N ARG A 163 31.89 23.83 -5.48
CA ARG A 163 32.96 24.84 -5.51
C ARG A 163 33.69 24.75 -6.87
N LEU A 164 34.13 25.89 -7.39
CA LEU A 164 34.94 26.01 -8.61
C LEU A 164 36.43 26.10 -8.27
#